data_AF-A0A4R4T0C5-F1
#
_entry.id   AF-A0A4R4T0C5-F1
#
_cell.length_a   1.000
_cell.length_b   1.000
_cell.length_c   1.000
_cell.angle_alpha   90.00
_cell.angle_beta   90.00
_cell.angle_gamma   90.00
#
_symmetry.space_group_name_H-M   'P 1'
#
loop_
_entity.id
_entity.type
_entity.pdbx_description
1 polymer ?
#
loop_
_entity_poly.entity_id
_entity_poly.type
_entity_poly.pdbx_seq_one_letter_code
_entity_poly.pdbx_strand_id
1 'polypeptide(L)' 'MTRFIALHTHDVRFPTSRTLDGSDAMNPDPDYSAAYLRLVTDAGDGLEG' A
#
# COMPACT_ATOMS: atom_id res chain seq x y z
N MET A 1 27.33 9.67 -1.51
CA MET A 1 26.01 9.74 -2.17
C MET A 1 25.21 8.56 -1.68
N THR A 2 24.04 8.82 -1.11
CA THR A 2 23.09 7.78 -0.68
C THR A 2 22.48 7.07 -1.88
N ARG A 3 22.19 5.79 -1.75
CA ARG A 3 21.55 4.94 -2.77
C ARG A 3 20.30 4.28 -2.22
N PHE A 4 19.33 4.03 -3.10
CA PHE A 4 18.25 3.11 -2.80
C PHE A 4 18.76 1.67 -2.90
N ILE A 5 18.49 0.87 -1.87
CA ILE A 5 19.04 -0.49 -1.73
C ILE A 5 17.98 -1.58 -1.64
N ALA A 6 16.73 -1.24 -1.37
CA ALA A 6 15.64 -2.20 -1.37
C ALA A 6 14.32 -1.55 -1.75
N LEU A 7 13.45 -2.37 -2.35
CA LEU A 7 12.09 -2.03 -2.72
C LEU A 7 11.20 -3.17 -2.25
N HIS A 8 10.39 -2.91 -1.22
CA HIS A 8 9.46 -3.88 -0.67
C HIS A 8 8.04 -3.56 -1.11
N THR A 9 7.31 -4.59 -1.53
CA THR A 9 5.91 -4.47 -1.93
C THR A 9 5.02 -5.33 -1.05
N HIS A 10 3.80 -4.85 -0.82
CA HIS A 10 2.78 -5.57 -0.07
C HIS A 10 1.42 -5.40 -0.76
N ASP A 11 0.70 -6.52 -0.93
CA ASP A 11 -0.73 -6.49 -1.28
C ASP A 11 -1.53 -6.36 0.02
N VAL A 12 -2.09 -5.18 0.26
CA VAL A 12 -2.88 -4.88 1.46
C VAL A 12 -4.33 -4.70 1.06
N ARG A 13 -5.23 -5.45 1.69
CA ARG A 13 -6.68 -5.38 1.43
C ARG A 13 -7.45 -5.22 2.72
N PHE A 14 -8.44 -4.35 2.69
CA PHE A 14 -9.38 -4.12 3.79
C PHE A 14 -10.74 -4.68 3.39
N PRO A 15 -11.41 -5.44 4.27
CA PRO A 15 -12.69 -6.10 3.94
C PRO A 15 -13.87 -5.12 4.03
N THR A 16 -13.82 -4.00 3.30
CA THR A 16 -14.85 -2.94 3.28
C THR A 16 -16.17 -3.44 2.69
N SER A 17 -16.14 -4.48 1.86
CA SER A 17 -17.34 -5.14 1.33
C SER A 17 -18.28 -5.66 2.42
N ARG A 18 -17.78 -5.99 3.62
CA ARG A 18 -18.60 -6.51 4.74
C ARG A 18 -19.64 -5.51 5.23
N THR A 19 -19.36 -4.22 5.09
CA THR A 19 -20.24 -3.10 5.47
C THR A 19 -20.74 -2.33 4.26
N LEU A 20 -20.36 -2.74 3.04
CA LEU A 20 -20.66 -2.08 1.76
C LEU A 20 -20.14 -0.63 1.70
N ASP A 21 -19.05 -0.35 2.40
CA ASP A 21 -18.44 0.98 2.38
C ASP A 21 -17.83 1.25 1.00
N GLY A 22 -18.25 2.35 0.38
CA GLY A 22 -17.77 2.73 -0.95
C GLY A 22 -18.52 2.10 -2.13
N SER A 23 -19.59 1.34 -1.87
CA SER A 23 -20.40 0.74 -2.94
C SER A 23 -21.03 1.82 -3.85
N ASP A 24 -21.05 1.56 -5.15
CA ASP A 24 -21.74 2.38 -6.13
C ASP A 24 -22.43 1.50 -7.20
N ALA A 25 -23.03 2.12 -8.23
CA ALA A 25 -23.77 1.40 -9.27
C ALA A 25 -22.88 0.45 -10.12
N MET A 26 -21.59 0.75 -10.22
CA MET A 26 -20.61 -0.02 -10.99
C MET A 26 -19.78 -0.96 -10.10
N ASN A 27 -19.54 -0.59 -8.84
CA ASN A 27 -18.74 -1.35 -7.87
C ASN A 27 -19.62 -1.69 -6.64
N PRO A 28 -20.40 -2.78 -6.68
CA PRO A 28 -21.42 -3.03 -5.64
C PRO A 28 -20.85 -3.45 -4.29
N ASP A 29 -19.71 -4.12 -4.25
CA ASP A 29 -19.11 -4.74 -3.07
C ASP A 29 -17.57 -4.59 -3.03
N PRO A 30 -17.03 -3.35 -3.05
CA PRO A 30 -15.60 -3.14 -3.17
C PRO A 30 -14.85 -3.52 -1.88
N ASP A 31 -13.72 -4.18 -2.05
CA ASP A 31 -12.68 -4.27 -1.02
C ASP A 31 -11.57 -3.26 -1.34
N TYR A 32 -11.55 -2.17 -0.59
CA TYR A 32 -10.52 -1.15 -0.70
C TYR A 32 -9.15 -1.78 -0.43
N SER A 33 -8.19 -1.46 -1.28
CA SER A 33 -6.88 -2.09 -1.27
C SER A 33 -5.78 -1.11 -1.67
N ALA A 34 -4.55 -1.48 -1.36
CA ALA A 34 -3.35 -0.75 -1.73
C ALA A 34 -2.23 -1.71 -2.10
N ALA A 35 -1.59 -1.44 -3.25
CA ALA A 35 -0.27 -1.95 -3.54
C ALA A 35 0.75 -1.07 -2.80
N TYR A 36 1.09 -1.45 -1.57
CA TYR A 36 1.93 -0.65 -0.69
C TYR A 36 3.41 -0.86 -1.01
N LEU A 37 4.18 0.23 -1.01
CA LEU A 37 5.60 0.28 -1.36
C LEU A 37 6.39 0.85 -0.19
N ARG A 38 7.58 0.28 0.04
CA ARG A 38 8.61 0.89 0.88
C ARG A 38 9.97 0.83 0.17
N LEU A 39 10.62 1.98 0.04
CA LEU A 39 11.92 2.21 -0.56
C LEU A 39 12.95 2.52 0.52
N VAL A 40 14.01 1.73 0.58
CA VAL A 40 15.02 1.80 1.65
C VAL A 40 16.30 2.40 1.11
N THR A 41 16.95 3.26 1.91
CA THR A 41 18.25 3.86 1.60
C THR A 41 19.39 3.27 2.43
N ASP A 42 20.64 3.44 1.97
CA ASP A 42 21.85 3.08 2.71
C ASP A 42 22.43 4.20 3.60
N ALA A 43 21.68 5.28 3.84
CA ALA A 43 22.17 6.46 4.57
C ALA A 43 22.48 6.20 6.06
N GLY A 44 21.98 5.11 6.64
CA GLY A 44 22.21 4.74 8.04
C GLY A 44 21.44 5.58 9.07
N ASP A 45 20.64 6.55 8.62
CA ASP A 45 19.77 7.41 9.42
C ASP A 45 18.33 6.87 9.54
N GLY A 46 18.03 5.76 8.86
CA GLY A 46 16.71 5.13 8.85
C GLY A 46 15.71 5.77 7.91
N LEU A 47 16.13 6.66 7.01
CA LEU A 47 15.25 7.30 6.04
C LEU A 47 14.74 6.27 5.00
N GLU A 48 13.42 6.18 4.88
CA GLU A 48 12.67 5.35 3.93
C GLU A 48 11.39 6.07 3.48
N GLY A 49 10.77 5.60 2.40
CA GLY A 49 9.55 6.20 1.84
C GLY A 49 8.72 5.27 0.97
#